data_AF-A0A1V5YVI5-F1
#
_entry.id   AF-A0A1V5YVI5-F1
#
_cell.length_a   1.000
_cell.length_b   1.000
_cell.length_c   1.000
_cell.angle_alpha   90.00
_cell.angle_beta   90.00
_cell.angle_gamma   90.00
#
_symmetry.space_group_name_H-M   'P 1'
#
loop_
_entity.id
_entity.type
_entity.pdbx_description
1 polymer ?
#
loop_
_entity_poly.entity_id
_entity_poly.type
_entity_poly.pdbx_seq_one_letter_code
_entity_poly.pdbx_strand_id
1 'polypeptide(L)' 'MKRLVLLAVCVFFLVSCGPSWRWVKPGGTEAEFSQDRKQCSFEADKATGSISNLDDWVIRGARVFTSCMEAKGYEKVPLN' A
#
# COMPACT_ATOMS: atom_id res chain seq x y z
N MET A 1 30.75 25.33 -6.60
CA MET A 1 29.77 24.41 -7.21
C MET A 1 29.96 22.95 -6.82
N LYS A 2 31.18 22.37 -6.78
CA LYS A 2 31.43 20.98 -6.33
C LYS A 2 30.85 20.62 -4.95
N ARG A 3 30.88 21.55 -3.99
CA ARG A 3 30.34 21.34 -2.62
C ARG A 3 28.81 21.25 -2.56
N LEU A 4 28.09 21.94 -3.46
CA LEU A 4 26.62 21.90 -3.53
C LEU A 4 26.13 20.59 -4.15
N VAL A 5 26.88 20.04 -5.12
CA VAL A 5 26.59 18.73 -5.71
C VAL A 5 26.77 17.61 -4.69
N LEU A 6 27.83 17.67 -3.87
CA LEU A 6 28.04 16.70 -2.77
C LEU A 6 26.91 16.75 -1.73
N LEU A 7 26.47 17.94 -1.33
CA LEU A 7 25.35 18.10 -0.40
C LEU A 7 24.03 17.57 -0.99
N ALA A 8 23.74 17.86 -2.26
CA ALA A 8 22.55 17.35 -2.93
C ALA A 8 22.54 15.81 -2.99
N VAL A 9 23.67 15.19 -3.33
CA VAL A 9 23.79 13.72 -3.37
C VAL A 9 23.59 13.11 -1.98
N CYS A 10 24.15 13.70 -0.92
CA CYS A 10 23.93 13.22 0.46
C CYS A 10 22.47 13.31 0.91
N VAL A 11 21.73 14.35 0.51
CA VAL A 11 20.30 14.48 0.83
C VAL A 11 19.47 13.41 0.10
N PHE A 12 19.80 13.06 -1.15
CA PHE A 12 19.10 11.99 -1.88
C PHE A 12 19.32 10.59 -1.30
N PHE A 13 20.46 10.32 -0.67
CA PHE A 13 20.71 9.02 -0.02
C PHE A 13 19.99 8.85 1.32
N LEU A 14 19.54 9.94 1.95
CA LEU A 14 18.84 9.89 3.24
C LEU A 14 17.33 9.65 3.12
N VAL A 15 16.77 9.65 1.91
CA VAL A 15 15.30 9.54 1.69
C VAL A 15 14.80 8.09 1.55
N SER A 16 15.66 7.08 1.65
CA SER A 16 15.29 5.67 1.38
C SER A 16 14.81 4.87 2.60
N CYS A 17 14.80 5.45 3.81
CA CYS A 17 14.32 4.76 5.02
C CYS A 17 12.88 5.18 5.35
N GLY A 18 11.94 4.84 4.46
CA GLY A 18 10.51 4.99 4.71
C GLY A 18 9.94 3.72 5.34
N PRO A 19 9.03 3.81 6.33
CA PRO A 19 8.36 2.63 6.88
C PRO A 19 7.54 1.96 5.77
N SER A 20 8.00 0.80 5.33
CA SER A 20 7.27 -0.03 4.39
C SER A 20 6.44 -1.06 5.15
N TRP A 21 5.31 -1.48 4.59
CA TRP A 21 4.39 -2.40 5.24
C TRP A 21 4.07 -3.57 4.30
N ARG A 22 3.80 -4.74 4.86
CA ARG A 22 3.30 -5.89 4.10
C ARG A 22 2.08 -6.50 4.78
N TRP A 23 1.26 -7.15 3.98
CA TRP A 23 0.11 -7.92 4.45
C TRP A 23 0.53 -9.35 4.79
N VAL A 24 0.14 -9.85 5.96
CA VAL A 24 0.46 -11.20 6.43
C VAL A 24 -0.78 -11.88 6.95
N LYS A 25 -1.01 -13.12 6.51
CA LYS A 25 -2.06 -14.00 7.00
C LYS A 25 -1.42 -15.31 7.48
N PRO A 26 -1.65 -15.76 8.74
CA PRO A 26 -1.11 -17.01 9.24
C PRO A 26 -1.57 -18.19 8.38
N GLY A 27 -0.62 -18.99 7.88
CA GLY A 27 -0.91 -20.17 7.05
C GLY A 27 -1.42 -19.88 5.63
N GLY A 28 -1.46 -18.60 5.21
CA GLY A 28 -1.88 -18.23 3.85
C GLY A 28 -0.84 -18.55 2.79
N THR A 29 -1.31 -18.93 1.61
CA THR A 29 -0.47 -19.17 0.42
C THR A 29 -0.41 -17.93 -0.48
N GLU A 30 0.60 -17.86 -1.36
CA GLU A 30 0.71 -16.78 -2.36
C GLU A 30 -0.48 -16.77 -3.33
N ALA A 31 -1.03 -17.94 -3.67
CA ALA A 31 -2.19 -18.05 -4.53
C ALA A 31 -3.43 -17.43 -3.87
N GLU A 32 -3.68 -17.72 -2.59
CA GLU A 32 -4.75 -17.11 -1.81
C GLU A 32 -4.56 -15.60 -1.67
N PHE A 33 -3.34 -15.16 -1.40
CA PHE A 33 -3.03 -13.73 -1.33
C PHE A 33 -3.35 -13.00 -2.64
N SER A 34 -2.94 -13.57 -3.77
CA SER A 34 -3.23 -13.00 -5.09
C SER A 34 -4.74 -12.90 -5.36
N GLN A 35 -5.49 -13.94 -4.98
CA GLN A 35 -6.95 -13.96 -5.14
C GLN A 35 -7.64 -12.95 -4.22
N ASP A 36 -7.33 -12.97 -2.92
CA ASP A 36 -7.92 -12.05 -1.94
C ASP A 36 -7.61 -10.59 -2.28
N ARG A 37 -6.36 -10.30 -2.69
CA ARG A 37 -5.96 -8.96 -3.13
C ARG A 37 -6.79 -8.47 -4.31
N LYS A 38 -7.00 -9.31 -5.32
CA LYS A 38 -7.83 -8.94 -6.50
C LYS A 38 -9.27 -8.67 -6.09
N GLN A 39 -9.83 -9.51 -5.22
CA GLN A 39 -11.20 -9.34 -4.75
C GLN A 39 -11.36 -8.05 -3.93
N CYS A 40 -10.46 -7.80 -2.98
CA CYS A 40 -10.51 -6.58 -2.17
C CYS A 40 -10.27 -5.32 -3.02
N SER A 41 -9.43 -5.39 -4.06
CA SER A 41 -9.27 -4.28 -5.02
C SER A 41 -10.56 -4.02 -5.78
N PHE A 42 -11.22 -5.06 -6.28
CA PHE A 42 -12.49 -4.93 -6.99
C PHE A 42 -13.60 -4.35 -6.09
N GLU A 43 -13.67 -4.76 -4.83
CA GLU A 43 -14.62 -4.20 -3.87
C GLU A 43 -14.34 -2.73 -3.58
N ALA A 44 -13.08 -2.35 -3.44
CA ALA A 44 -12.67 -0.96 -3.30
C ALA A 44 -13.04 -0.13 -4.54
N ASP A 45 -12.76 -0.64 -5.74
CA ASP A 45 -13.07 0.03 -7.01
C ASP A 45 -14.59 0.19 -7.22
N LYS A 46 -15.37 -0.82 -6.82
CA LYS A 46 -16.83 -0.78 -6.84
C LYS A 46 -17.36 0.27 -5.86
N ALA A 47 -16.79 0.35 -4.66
CA ALA A 47 -17.19 1.31 -3.64
C ALA A 47 -16.88 2.77 -4.04
N THR A 48 -15.93 2.97 -4.95
CA THR A 48 -15.52 4.29 -5.45
C THR A 48 -16.15 4.66 -6.79
N GLY A 49 -16.97 3.77 -7.36
CA GLY A 49 -17.63 3.98 -8.65
C GLY A 49 -16.68 3.94 -9.85
N SER A 50 -15.48 3.36 -9.70
CA SER A 50 -14.44 3.30 -10.73
C SER A 50 -14.06 4.66 -11.35
N ILE A 51 -14.28 5.74 -10.60
CA ILE A 51 -13.97 7.11 -11.05
C ILE A 51 -12.46 7.32 -10.99
N SER A 52 -11.87 7.96 -12.01
CA SER A 52 -10.48 8.43 -12.00
C SER A 52 -10.40 9.92 -11.59
N ASN A 53 -9.34 10.31 -10.86
CA ASN A 53 -8.99 11.70 -10.45
C ASN A 53 -9.77 12.35 -9.28
N LEU A 54 -9.65 11.88 -8.03
CA LEU A 54 -10.37 12.55 -6.92
C LEU A 54 -9.83 12.12 -5.55
N ASP A 55 -9.65 13.08 -4.66
CA ASP A 55 -8.90 12.91 -3.41
C ASP A 55 -9.67 12.21 -2.28
N ASP A 56 -10.99 12.40 -2.14
CA ASP A 56 -11.76 11.81 -1.02
C ASP A 56 -12.19 10.36 -1.27
N TRP A 57 -12.58 9.99 -2.50
CA TRP A 57 -12.93 8.59 -2.77
C TRP A 57 -11.72 7.68 -2.73
N VAL A 58 -10.52 8.16 -3.05
CA VAL A 58 -9.28 7.37 -2.92
C VAL A 58 -9.08 6.93 -1.47
N ILE A 59 -9.39 7.80 -0.51
CA ILE A 59 -9.35 7.47 0.93
C ILE A 59 -10.40 6.40 1.25
N ARG A 60 -11.62 6.51 0.71
CA ARG A 60 -12.67 5.49 0.90
C ARG A 60 -12.28 4.15 0.29
N GLY A 61 -11.78 4.13 -0.93
CA GLY A 61 -11.28 2.94 -1.60
C GLY A 61 -10.15 2.27 -0.81
N ALA A 62 -9.19 3.08 -0.30
CA ALA A 62 -8.11 2.58 0.55
C ALA A 62 -8.62 1.99 1.88
N ARG A 63 -9.64 2.61 2.49
CA ARG A 63 -10.30 2.08 3.70
C ARG A 63 -11.05 0.78 3.42
N VAL A 64 -11.84 0.72 2.34
CA VAL A 64 -12.57 -0.49 1.94
C VAL A 64 -11.59 -1.63 1.67
N PHE A 65 -10.53 -1.36 0.89
CA PHE A 65 -9.47 -2.32 0.65
C PHE A 65 -8.84 -2.83 1.95
N THR A 66 -8.46 -1.92 2.85
CA THR A 66 -7.85 -2.27 4.15
C THR A 66 -8.80 -3.14 4.98
N SER A 67 -10.08 -2.75 5.09
CA SER A 67 -11.08 -3.50 5.86
C SER A 67 -11.38 -4.88 5.26
N CYS A 68 -11.36 -5.02 3.94
CA CYS A 68 -11.52 -6.30 3.26
C CYS A 68 -10.35 -7.24 3.56
N MET A 69 -9.12 -6.73 3.47
CA MET A 69 -7.92 -7.52 3.80
C MET A 69 -7.93 -7.97 5.27
N GLU A 70 -8.30 -7.09 6.20
CA GLU A 70 -8.44 -7.42 7.62
C GLU A 70 -9.52 -8.48 7.86
N ALA A 71 -10.70 -8.36 7.22
CA ALA A 71 -11.77 -9.35 7.30
C ALA A 71 -11.38 -10.73 6.73
N LYS A 72 -10.42 -10.77 5.80
CA LYS A 72 -9.84 -11.99 5.25
C LYS A 72 -8.76 -12.61 6.14
N GLY A 73 -8.41 -11.95 7.25
CA GLY A 73 -7.41 -12.39 8.22
C GLY A 73 -5.99 -11.91 7.91
N TYR A 74 -5.82 -10.87 7.11
CA TYR A 74 -4.51 -10.24 6.88
C TYR A 74 -4.26 -9.09 7.84
N GLU A 75 -3.03 -8.98 8.31
CA GLU A 75 -2.56 -7.90 9.17
C GLU A 75 -1.45 -7.10 8.47
N LYS A 76 -1.44 -5.77 8.66
CA LYS A 76 -0.33 -4.92 8.20
C LYS A 76 0.81 -5.02 9.20
N VAL A 77 1.93 -5.61 8.78
CA VAL A 77 3.16 -5.65 9.57
C VAL A 77 4.23 -4.78 8.90
N PRO A 78 5.07 -4.09 9.68
CA PRO A 78 6.17 -3.32 9.12
C PRO A 78 7.19 -4.26 8.46
N LEU A 79 7.69 -3.84 7.31
CA LEU A 79 8.88 -4.37 6.67
C LEU A 79 10.06 -3.63 7.31
N ASN A 80 10.59 -4.20 8.39
CA ASN A 80 11.81 -3.72 9.04
C ASN A 80 13.03 -3.91 8.14
#